data_AF-A0A9C7PMW4-F1
#
_entry.id   AF-A0A9C7PMW4-F1
#
_cell.length_a   1.000
_cell.length_b   1.000
_cell.length_c   1.000
_cell.angle_alpha   90.00
_cell.angle_beta   90.00
_cell.angle_gamma   90.00
#
_symmetry.space_group_name_H-M   'P 1'
#
loop_
_entity.id
_entity.type
_entity.pdbx_description
1 polymer ?
#
loop_
_entity_poly.entity_id
_entity_poly.type
_entity_poly.pdbx_seq_one_letter_code
_entity_poly.pdbx_strand_id
1 'polypeptide(L)' 'MVLAEAGLPYEKRGVDITADEHQSSWFLSINPRGTIPALVDDHGCVVCETIAIMIYLCDRKGVEHLAPGPLTLNVG' A
#
# COMPACT_ATOMS: atom_id res chain seq x y z
N MET A 1 2.20 -9.17 -0.43
CA MET A 1 3.23 -9.77 0.44
C MET A 1 2.98 -9.33 1.87
N VAL A 2 3.23 -8.07 2.26
CA VAL A 2 3.07 -7.61 3.67
C VAL A 2 1.69 -7.89 4.27
N LEU A 3 0.59 -7.57 3.59
CA LEU A 3 -0.77 -7.86 4.11
C LEU A 3 -1.04 -9.36 4.31
N ALA A 4 -0.51 -10.20 3.42
CA ALA A 4 -0.67 -11.65 3.50
C ALA A 4 0.16 -12.25 4.63
N GLU A 5 1.43 -11.82 4.75
CA GLU A 5 2.32 -12.22 5.85
C GLU A 5 1.80 -11.75 7.22
N ALA A 6 1.16 -10.58 7.26
CA ALA A 6 0.56 -10.03 8.47
C ALA A 6 -0.74 -10.74 8.90
N GLY A 7 -1.29 -11.63 8.07
CA GLY A 7 -2.58 -12.28 8.32
C GLY A 7 -3.76 -11.28 8.41
N LEU A 8 -3.60 -10.07 7.88
CA LEU A 8 -4.66 -9.06 7.91
C LEU A 8 -5.73 -9.42 6.87
N PRO A 9 -7.02 -9.28 7.19
CA PRO A 9 -8.06 -9.42 6.17
C PRO A 9 -7.96 -8.26 5.18
N TYR A 10 -7.94 -8.57 3.88
CA TYR A 10 -7.96 -7.56 2.82
C TYR A 10 -8.71 -8.08 1.60
N GLU A 11 -9.28 -7.16 0.84
CA GLU A 11 -9.78 -7.44 -0.50
C GLU A 11 -8.69 -7.12 -1.53
N LYS A 12 -8.45 -8.04 -2.47
CA LYS A 12 -7.53 -7.80 -3.57
C LYS A 12 -8.32 -7.44 -4.84
N ARG A 13 -8.15 -6.21 -5.30
CA ARG A 13 -8.59 -5.80 -6.63
C ARG A 13 -7.41 -5.82 -7.60
N GLY A 14 -7.49 -6.66 -8.63
CA GLY A 14 -6.53 -6.64 -9.73
C GLY A 14 -6.69 -5.37 -10.56
N VAL A 15 -5.57 -4.86 -11.08
CA VAL A 15 -5.55 -3.76 -12.05
C VAL A 15 -4.74 -4.27 -13.25
N ASP A 16 -5.39 -4.35 -14.41
CA ASP A 16 -4.75 -4.78 -15.66
C ASP A 16 -3.90 -3.64 -16.25
N ILE A 17 -2.60 -3.72 -16.02
CA ILE A 17 -1.65 -2.76 -16.56
C ILE A 17 -1.46 -2.90 -18.08
N THR A 18 -1.78 -4.05 -18.65
CA THR A 18 -1.66 -4.29 -20.11
C THR A 18 -2.83 -3.68 -20.88
N ALA A 19 -3.95 -3.46 -20.19
CA ALA A 19 -5.13 -2.78 -20.70
C ALA A 19 -5.23 -1.31 -20.23
N ASP A 20 -4.15 -0.74 -19.68
CA ASP A 20 -4.11 0.62 -19.13
C ASP A 20 -5.17 0.91 -18.06
N GLU A 21 -5.62 -0.10 -17.31
CA GLU A 21 -6.69 0.06 -16.30
C GLU A 21 -6.26 1.01 -15.16
N HIS A 22 -4.96 1.09 -14.89
CA HIS A 22 -4.37 2.04 -13.95
C HIS A 22 -4.53 3.53 -14.38
N GLN A 23 -4.90 3.80 -15.64
CA GLN A 23 -5.23 5.12 -16.16
C GLN A 23 -6.74 5.36 -16.24
N SER A 24 -7.56 4.37 -15.88
CA SER A 24 -9.01 4.53 -15.87
C SER A 24 -9.44 5.57 -14.82
N SER A 25 -10.58 6.22 -15.06
CA SER A 25 -11.13 7.23 -14.16
C SER A 25 -11.35 6.71 -12.73
N TRP A 26 -11.73 5.44 -12.59
CA TRP A 26 -11.95 4.85 -11.27
C TRP A 26 -10.64 4.68 -10.49
N PHE A 27 -9.55 4.25 -11.15
CA PHE A 27 -8.27 4.08 -10.48
C PHE A 27 -7.61 5.44 -10.21
N LEU A 28 -7.69 6.38 -11.15
CA LEU A 28 -7.18 7.74 -10.97
C LEU A 28 -7.90 8.53 -9.87
N SER A 29 -9.16 8.17 -9.58
CA SER A 29 -9.88 8.71 -8.41
C SER A 29 -9.30 8.23 -7.08
N ILE A 30 -8.57 7.11 -7.07
CA ILE A 30 -7.85 6.57 -5.91
C ILE A 30 -6.42 7.13 -5.90
N ASN A 31 -5.67 6.92 -6.98
CA ASN A 31 -4.31 7.40 -7.14
C ASN A 31 -4.19 8.24 -8.43
N PRO A 32 -4.19 9.58 -8.33
CA PRO A 32 -4.05 10.46 -9.49
C PRO A 32 -2.74 10.28 -10.28
N ARG A 33 -1.73 9.62 -9.71
CA ARG A 33 -0.49 9.28 -10.41
C ARG A 33 -0.63 8.06 -11.32
N GLY A 34 -1.70 7.28 -11.17
CA GLY A 34 -1.90 6.03 -11.89
C GLY A 34 -0.91 4.92 -11.52
N THR A 35 -0.19 5.02 -10.40
CA THR A 35 0.79 3.99 -10.01
C THR A 35 0.17 2.91 -9.13
N ILE A 36 0.62 1.67 -9.30
CA ILE A 36 0.33 0.56 -8.36
C ILE A 36 1.57 0.28 -7.52
N PRO A 37 1.43 -0.20 -6.26
CA PRO A 37 0.18 -0.47 -5.54
C PRO A 37 -0.45 0.78 -4.88
N ALA A 38 -1.75 0.68 -4.58
CA ALA A 38 -2.50 1.59 -3.71
C ALA A 38 -3.30 0.78 -2.66
N LEU A 39 -3.36 1.28 -1.43
CA LEU A 39 -4.13 0.72 -0.33
C LEU A 39 -5.24 1.70 0.05
N VAL A 40 -6.46 1.19 0.24
CA VAL A 40 -7.57 1.94 0.82
C VAL A 40 -7.95 1.24 2.12
N ASP A 41 -7.95 1.98 3.23
CA ASP A 41 -8.39 1.44 4.52
C ASP A 41 -9.92 1.50 4.71
N ASP A 42 -10.39 0.97 5.83
CA ASP A 42 -11.79 0.93 6.23
C ASP A 42 -12.41 2.31 6.49
N HIS A 43 -11.59 3.35 6.62
CA HIS A 43 -12.01 4.74 6.78
C HIS A 43 -11.90 5.55 5.46
N GLY A 44 -11.53 4.90 4.35
CA GLY A 44 -11.34 5.54 3.06
C GLY A 44 -10.02 6.31 2.93
N CYS A 45 -9.06 6.12 3.84
CA CYS A 45 -7.73 6.67 3.70
C CYS A 45 -7.00 5.94 2.57
N VAL A 46 -6.41 6.70 1.65
CA VAL A 46 -5.63 6.17 0.53
C VAL A 46 -4.15 6.33 0.80
N VAL A 47 -3.40 5.24 0.69
CA VAL A 47 -1.94 5.21 0.78
C VAL A 47 -1.39 4.59 -0.49
N CYS A 48 -0.59 5.36 -1.21
CA CYS A 48 0.09 4.93 -2.44
C CYS A 48 1.58 4.71 -2.17
N GLU A 49 2.27 4.03 -3.10
CA GLU A 49 3.68 3.67 -3.00
C GLU A 49 3.97 2.55 -1.99
N THR A 50 4.79 1.59 -2.39
CA THR A 50 5.07 0.39 -1.58
C THR A 50 5.64 0.74 -0.21
N ILE A 51 6.59 1.68 -0.13
CA ILE A 51 7.24 2.05 1.16
C ILE A 51 6.24 2.72 2.10
N ALA A 52 5.42 3.65 1.62
CA ALA A 52 4.44 4.33 2.46
C ALA A 52 3.34 3.38 2.94
N ILE A 53 2.90 2.44 2.10
CA ILE A 53 1.98 1.37 2.50
C ILE A 53 2.59 0.52 3.61
N MET A 54 3.87 0.13 3.50
CA MET A 54 4.54 -0.66 4.54
C MET A 54 4.63 0.09 5.87
N ILE A 55 5.03 1.37 5.84
CA ILE A 55 5.10 2.21 7.04
C ILE A 55 3.70 2.36 7.66
N TYR A 56 2.69 2.67 6.86
CA TYR A 56 1.31 2.80 7.31
C TYR A 56 0.81 1.53 8.00
N LEU A 57 1.09 0.35 7.43
CA LEU A 57 0.70 -0.91 8.05
C LEU A 57 1.42 -1.14 9.37
N CYS A 58 2.73 -0.85 9.45
CA CYS A 58 3.50 -0.98 10.69
C CYS A 58 2.90 -0.12 11.80
N ASP A 59 2.63 1.16 11.50
CA ASP A 59 2.15 2.14 12.48
C ASP A 59 0.71 1.87 12.94
N ARG A 60 -0.18 1.44 12.03
CA ARG A 60 -1.63 1.40 12.29
C ARG A 60 -2.21 0.02 12.53
N LYS A 61 -1.53 -1.05 12.09
CA LYS A 61 -2.07 -2.41 12.14
C LYS A 61 -1.14 -3.38 12.90
N GLY A 62 -0.11 -2.88 13.59
CA GLY A 62 0.71 -3.68 14.52
C GLY A 62 1.56 -4.74 13.82
N VAL A 63 2.00 -4.47 12.59
CA VAL A 63 2.86 -5.38 11.82
C VAL A 63 4.34 -5.04 11.99
N GLU A 64 4.74 -4.46 13.13
CA GLU A 64 6.11 -4.00 13.36
C GLU A 64 7.14 -5.14 13.25
N HIS A 65 6.72 -6.38 13.51
CA HIS A 65 7.55 -7.57 13.33
C HIS A 65 7.91 -7.89 11.87
N LEU A 66 7.19 -7.30 10.90
CA LEU A 66 7.47 -7.38 9.47
C LEU A 66 8.31 -6.20 8.96
N ALA A 67 8.51 -5.17 9.78
CA ALA A 67 9.41 -4.10 9.42
C ALA A 67 10.84 -4.67 9.32
N PRO A 68 11.67 -4.25 8.35
CA PRO A 68 13.10 -4.39 8.53
C PRO A 68 13.43 -3.73 9.87
N GLY A 69 14.23 -4.41 10.72
CA GLY A 69 14.58 -3.93 12.06
C GLY A 69 14.94 -2.44 12.08
N PRO A 70 14.79 -1.77 13.23
CA PRO A 70 14.56 -0.32 13.34
C PRO A 70 15.31 0.45 12.27
N LEU A 71 14.59 1.23 11.46
CA LEU A 71 15.14 2.14 10.47
C LEU A 71 16.12 3.09 11.17
N THR A 72 17.37 2.67 11.32
CA THR A 72 18.47 3.57 11.63
C THR A 72 18.69 4.35 10.35
N LEU A 73 17.99 5.48 10.24
CA LEU A 73 18.32 6.52 9.28
C LEU A 73 19.75 6.92 9.63
N ASN A 74 20.72 6.38 8.92
CA ASN A 74 22.12 6.68 9.10
C ASN A 74 22.32 8.09 8.51
N VAL A 75 21.98 9.10 9.30
CA VAL A 75 22.29 10.49 8.99
C VAL A 75 23.77 10.66 9.34
N GLY A 76 24.61 10.36 8.36
CA GLY A 76 26.02 10.75 8.36
C GLY A 76 26.19 12.24 8.15
#